data_AF-A0A963Y4D2-F1
#
_entry.id   AF-A0A963Y4D2-F1
#
_cell.length_a   1.000
_cell.length_b   1.000
_cell.length_c   1.000
_cell.angle_alpha   90.00
_cell.angle_beta   90.00
_cell.angle_gamma   90.00
#
_symmetry.space_group_name_H-M   'P 1'
#
loop_
_entity.id
_entity.type
_entity.pdbx_description
1 polymer ?
#
loop_
_entity_poly.entity_id
_entity_poly.type
_entity_poly.pdbx_seq_one_letter_code
_entity_poly.pdbx_strand_id
1 'polypeptide(L)' 'MSCWDTVADYALRSVGIGERLLPRADFTICQQVTLIGSGMIWNIYFGTLALLSGFFLATALAMAKAAHS' A
#
# COMPACT_ATOMS: atom_id res chain seq x y z
N MET A 1 -0.06 7.30 -25.10
CA MET A 1 -0.59 7.13 -23.73
C MET A 1 -0.17 8.34 -22.92
N SER A 2 -1.12 9.06 -22.33
CA SER A 2 -0.77 10.16 -21.43
C SER A 2 -0.39 9.60 -20.05
N CYS A 3 0.36 10.40 -19.28
CA CYS A 3 0.69 10.05 -17.90
C CYS A 3 -0.59 9.85 -17.04
N TRP A 4 -1.62 10.66 -17.32
CA TRP A 4 -2.91 10.57 -16.63
C TRP A 4 -3.67 9.28 -16.94
N ASP A 5 -3.66 8.82 -18.20
CA ASP A 5 -4.27 7.53 -18.58
C ASP A 5 -3.56 6.37 -17.85
N THR A 6 -2.21 6.44 -17.77
CA THR A 6 -1.41 5.41 -17.09
C THR A 6 -1.76 5.31 -15.61
N VAL A 7 -1.97 6.46 -14.95
CA VAL A 7 -2.39 6.49 -13.54
C VAL A 7 -3.80 5.91 -13.40
N ALA A 8 -4.74 6.29 -14.26
CA ALA A 8 -6.12 5.79 -14.20
C ALA A 8 -6.19 4.25 -14.37
N ASP A 9 -5.42 3.70 -15.31
CA ASP A 9 -5.48 2.27 -15.64
C ASP A 9 -4.69 1.39 -14.66
N TYR A 10 -3.57 1.88 -14.12
CA TYR A 10 -2.59 1.06 -13.40
C TYR A 10 -2.38 1.41 -11.93
N ALA A 11 -2.86 2.56 -11.41
CA ALA A 11 -2.59 2.95 -10.03
C ALA A 11 -3.15 1.95 -8.99
N LEU A 12 -4.32 1.38 -9.24
CA LEU A 12 -4.99 0.44 -8.32
C LEU A 12 -4.91 -1.03 -8.78
N ARG A 13 -4.04 -1.33 -9.75
CA ARG A 13 -3.88 -2.67 -10.29
C ARG A 13 -3.56 -3.71 -9.22
N SER A 14 -2.67 -3.39 -8.28
CA SER A 14 -2.30 -4.29 -7.17
C SER A 14 -3.45 -4.62 -6.22
N VAL A 15 -4.50 -3.79 -6.20
CA VAL A 15 -5.74 -3.97 -5.45
C VAL A 15 -6.75 -4.79 -6.25
N GLY A 16 -6.49 -5.01 -7.55
CA GLY A 16 -7.34 -5.77 -8.46
C GLY A 16 -8.27 -4.92 -9.33
N ILE A 17 -8.10 -3.60 -9.33
CA ILE A 17 -8.88 -2.66 -10.14
C ILE A 17 -8.01 -2.14 -11.28
N GLY A 18 -8.49 -2.22 -12.51
CA GLY A 18 -7.80 -1.71 -13.70
C GLY A 18 -7.24 -2.79 -14.63
N GLU A 19 -6.34 -2.37 -15.52
CA GLU A 19 -5.84 -3.21 -16.61
C GLU A 19 -4.86 -4.29 -16.13
N ARG A 20 -5.09 -5.53 -16.58
CA ARG A 20 -4.30 -6.71 -16.16
C ARG A 20 -3.16 -7.05 -17.12
N LEU A 21 -3.18 -6.48 -18.33
CA LEU A 21 -2.06 -6.53 -19.27
C LEU A 21 -0.95 -5.62 -18.76
N LEU A 22 0.24 -6.17 -18.52
CA LEU A 22 1.40 -5.34 -18.18
C LEU A 22 1.99 -4.78 -19.48
N PRO A 23 2.35 -3.49 -19.54
CA PRO A 23 3.06 -2.91 -20.67
C PRO A 23 4.30 -3.77 -21.00
N ARG A 24 4.47 -4.18 -22.26
CA ARG A 24 5.54 -5.10 -22.70
C ARG A 24 6.74 -4.41 -23.36
N ALA A 25 6.66 -3.12 -23.64
CA ALA A 25 7.74 -2.30 -24.21
C ALA A 25 7.60 -0.83 -23.78
N ASP A 26 8.72 -0.09 -23.74
CA ASP A 26 8.83 1.36 -23.50
C ASP A 26 8.24 1.89 -22.17
N PHE A 27 8.97 1.68 -21.06
CA PHE A 27 8.60 2.27 -19.76
C PHE A 27 9.08 3.71 -19.63
N THR A 28 8.13 4.66 -19.58
CA THR A 28 8.43 6.03 -19.18
C THR A 28 8.50 6.16 -17.66
N ILE A 29 9.03 7.28 -17.17
CA ILE A 29 9.08 7.59 -15.73
C ILE A 29 7.69 7.53 -15.08
N CYS A 30 6.64 8.01 -15.77
CA CYS A 30 5.27 7.93 -15.25
C CYS A 30 4.86 6.48 -14.96
N GLN A 31 5.10 5.58 -15.91
CA GLN A 31 4.69 4.18 -15.78
C GLN A 31 5.48 3.47 -14.68
N GLN A 32 6.77 3.78 -14.54
CA GLN A 32 7.61 3.23 -13.48
C GLN A 32 7.11 3.63 -12.10
N VAL A 33 6.79 4.92 -11.89
CA VAL A 33 6.25 5.42 -10.62
C VAL A 33 4.87 4.83 -10.33
N THR A 34 3.97 4.77 -11.32
CA THR A 34 2.63 4.22 -11.13
C THR A 34 2.66 2.72 -10.79
N LEU A 35 3.49 1.94 -11.48
CA LEU A 35 3.57 0.48 -11.26
C LEU A 35 4.21 0.16 -9.90
N ILE A 36 5.31 0.82 -9.55
CA ILE A 36 5.95 0.65 -8.23
C ILE A 36 5.00 1.13 -7.14
N GLY A 37 4.43 2.33 -7.31
CA GLY A 37 3.46 2.92 -6.40
C GLY A 37 2.27 2.00 -6.15
N SER A 38 1.68 1.44 -7.20
CA SER A 38 0.59 0.47 -7.11
C SER A 38 1.00 -0.72 -6.24
N GLY A 39 2.15 -1.34 -6.50
CA GLY A 39 2.65 -2.48 -5.71
C GLY A 39 2.87 -2.15 -4.23
N MET A 40 3.29 -0.93 -3.90
CA MET A 40 3.55 -0.51 -2.52
C MET A 40 2.30 -0.27 -1.68
N ILE A 41 1.11 -0.11 -2.29
CA ILE A 41 -0.15 0.18 -1.56
C ILE A 41 -0.42 -0.88 -0.47
N TRP A 42 -0.20 -2.15 -0.77
CA TRP A 42 -0.38 -3.24 0.20
C TRP A 42 0.60 -3.16 1.37
N ASN A 43 1.85 -2.77 1.13
CA ASN A 43 2.84 -2.58 2.19
C ASN A 43 2.44 -1.45 3.13
N ILE A 44 1.92 -0.35 2.59
CA ILE A 44 1.42 0.77 3.40
C ILE A 44 0.22 0.31 4.24
N TYR A 45 -0.75 -0.37 3.63
CA TYR A 45 -1.93 -0.89 4.35
C TYR A 45 -1.54 -1.80 5.52
N PHE A 46 -0.72 -2.83 5.26
CA PHE A 46 -0.28 -3.75 6.31
C PHE A 46 0.63 -3.08 7.34
N GLY A 47 1.50 -2.16 6.90
CA GLY A 47 2.36 -1.39 7.79
C GLY A 47 1.56 -0.53 8.77
N THR A 48 0.56 0.20 8.30
CA THR A 48 -0.34 0.99 9.17
C THR A 48 -1.11 0.10 10.13
N LEU A 49 -1.65 -1.03 9.67
CA LEU A 49 -2.35 -1.98 10.53
C LEU A 49 -1.44 -2.56 11.63
N ALA A 50 -0.21 -2.92 11.28
CA ALA A 50 0.79 -3.41 12.22
C ALA A 50 1.12 -2.36 13.28
N LEU A 51 1.37 -1.11 12.89
CA LEU A 51 1.67 -0.02 13.82
C LEU A 51 0.51 0.27 14.79
N LEU A 52 -0.74 0.31 14.27
CA LEU A 52 -1.92 0.51 15.10
C LEU A 52 -2.06 -0.63 16.12
N SER A 53 -2.01 -1.89 15.64
CA SER A 53 -2.14 -3.05 16.52
C SER A 53 -1.03 -3.11 17.58
N GLY A 54 0.23 -2.82 17.21
CA GLY A 54 1.37 -2.79 18.12
C GLY A 54 1.24 -1.71 19.20
N PHE A 55 0.78 -0.51 18.82
CA PHE A 55 0.52 0.57 19.79
C PHE A 55 -0.57 0.17 20.80
N PHE A 56 -1.74 -0.27 20.33
CA PHE A 56 -2.84 -0.65 21.22
C PHE A 56 -2.48 -1.83 22.12
N LEU A 57 -1.77 -2.83 21.59
CA LEU A 57 -1.30 -3.96 22.38
C LEU A 57 -0.31 -3.52 23.47
N ALA A 58 0.64 -2.65 23.14
CA ALA A 58 1.60 -2.11 24.11
C ALA A 58 0.90 -1.33 25.24
N THR A 59 -0.05 -0.46 24.90
CA THR A 59 -0.83 0.30 25.90
C THR A 59 -1.71 -0.62 26.76
N ALA A 60 -2.39 -1.59 26.14
CA ALA A 60 -3.23 -2.54 26.86
C ALA A 60 -2.41 -3.39 27.84
N LEU A 61 -1.23 -3.87 27.43
CA LEU A 61 -0.33 -4.63 28.30
C LEU A 61 0.21 -3.79 29.46
N ALA A 62 0.53 -2.50 29.23
CA ALA A 62 0.95 -1.59 30.29
C ALA A 62 -0.18 -1.35 31.32
N MET A 63 -1.41 -1.11 30.85
CA MET A 63 -2.58 -0.95 31.70
C MET A 63 -2.89 -2.23 32.49
N ALA A 64 -2.84 -3.40 31.84
CA ALA A 64 -3.07 -4.68 32.48
C ALA A 64 -2.04 -4.96 33.59
N LYS A 65 -0.76 -4.65 33.34
CA LYS A 65 0.29 -4.76 34.36
C LYS A 65 0.02 -3.82 35.54
N ALA A 66 -0.38 -2.58 35.29
CA ALA A 66 -0.70 -1.62 36.34
C ALA A 66 -1.92 -2.02 37.17
N ALA A 67 -2.93 -2.66 36.56
CA ALA A 67 -4.15 -3.09 37.24
C ALA A 67 -3.94 -4.28 38.21
N HIS A 68 -2.85 -5.04 38.06
CA HIS A 68 -2.48 -6.14 38.96
C HIS A 68 -1.42 -5.76 40.00
N SER A 69 -0.99 -4.49 40.03
CA SER A 69 -0.14 -3.93 41.08
C SER A 69 -0.96 -3.24 42.16
#